data_AF-A0A401Z9I3-F1
#
_entry.id   AF-A0A401Z9I3-F1
#
_cell.length_a   1.000
_cell.length_b   1.000
_cell.length_c   1.000
_cell.angle_alpha   90.00
_cell.angle_beta   90.00
_cell.angle_gamma   90.00
#
_symmetry.space_group_name_H-M   'P 1'
#
loop_
_entity.id
_entity.type
_entity.pdbx_description
1 polymer ?
#
loop_
_entity_poly.entity_id
_entity_poly.type
_entity_poly.pdbx_seq_one_letter_code
_entity_poly.pdbx_strand_id
1 'polypeptide(L)'
;MSEEVKVTDKQSTSADEFLKVERLGMEPVLVLERHGSPRELAMVWTGVISNYVSLLTGVLVISALLAVSVSCGQLGLVDSALTIVLGAALAALIHGLVSATGTRTGTLQMIFVRAVYGHHGAYLDAATFGA
;
A
#
# COMPACT_ATOMS: atom_id res chain seq x y z
N MET A 1 -7.78 -51.80 1.92
CA MET A 1 -7.74 -51.03 3.18
C MET A 1 -7.38 -49.61 2.77
N SER A 2 -8.38 -48.84 2.37
CA SER A 2 -8.23 -47.51 1.79
C SER A 2 -8.52 -46.51 2.89
N GLU A 3 -7.50 -45.80 3.37
CA GLU A 3 -7.71 -44.66 4.25
C GLU A 3 -8.24 -43.50 3.42
N GLU A 4 -9.54 -43.24 3.57
CA GLU A 4 -10.18 -42.01 3.16
C GLU A 4 -9.65 -40.89 4.06
N VAL A 5 -8.76 -40.05 3.52
CA VAL A 5 -8.32 -38.82 4.19
C VAL A 5 -9.53 -37.89 4.28
N LYS A 6 -10.16 -37.93 5.45
CA LYS A 6 -11.26 -37.04 5.84
C LYS A 6 -10.74 -35.61 5.93
N VAL A 7 -10.83 -34.86 4.82
CA VAL A 7 -10.64 -33.40 4.83
C VAL A 7 -11.89 -32.79 5.44
N THR A 8 -11.94 -32.79 6.77
CA THR A 8 -12.89 -31.97 7.52
C THR A 8 -12.23 -31.52 8.80
N ASP A 9 -11.64 -30.33 8.76
CA ASP A 9 -11.95 -29.37 9.80
C ASP A 9 -11.83 -27.95 9.24
N LYS A 10 -12.96 -27.24 9.17
CA LYS A 10 -12.94 -25.78 9.08
C LYS A 10 -12.51 -25.31 10.46
N GLN A 11 -11.21 -25.20 10.70
CA GLN A 11 -10.70 -24.52 11.88
C GLN A 11 -11.10 -23.04 11.77
N SER A 12 -12.24 -22.69 12.36
CA SER A 12 -12.61 -21.30 12.63
C SER A 12 -11.58 -20.76 13.61
N THR A 13 -10.54 -20.13 13.09
CA THR A 13 -9.32 -19.94 13.84
C THR A 13 -9.47 -18.78 14.80
N SER A 14 -9.42 -19.11 16.09
CA SER A 14 -9.05 -18.21 17.18
C SER A 14 -7.58 -17.76 17.01
N ALA A 15 -7.20 -17.20 15.86
CA ALA A 15 -5.86 -16.62 15.59
C ALA A 15 -5.90 -15.09 15.57
N ASP A 16 -7.08 -14.50 15.43
CA ASP A 16 -7.32 -13.06 15.45
C ASP A 16 -7.33 -12.48 16.89
N GLU A 17 -6.75 -13.22 17.84
CA GLU A 17 -6.68 -12.87 19.25
C GLU A 17 -5.32 -12.22 19.55
N PHE A 18 -5.33 -11.21 20.42
CA PHE A 18 -4.13 -10.50 20.83
C PHE A 18 -3.04 -11.47 21.32
N LEU A 19 -1.81 -11.30 20.82
CA LEU A 19 -0.62 -12.14 21.08
C LEU A 19 -0.64 -13.56 20.50
N LYS A 20 -1.56 -13.89 19.58
CA LYS A 20 -1.43 -15.12 18.80
C LYS A 20 -0.58 -14.95 17.54
N VAL A 21 0.15 -16.02 17.21
CA VAL A 21 0.96 -16.11 16.01
C VAL A 21 0.06 -16.48 14.84
N GLU A 22 0.12 -15.67 13.79
CA GLU A 22 -0.55 -15.94 12.52
C GLU A 22 -0.03 -17.25 11.91
N ARG A 23 -0.94 -18.13 11.50
CA ARG A 23 -0.60 -19.44 10.91
C ARG A 23 -0.62 -19.43 9.38
N LEU A 24 -1.13 -18.35 8.78
CA LEU A 24 -1.12 -18.12 7.35
C LEU A 24 0.27 -17.60 6.95
N GLY A 25 0.85 -18.17 5.91
CA GLY A 25 2.18 -17.80 5.45
C GLY A 25 2.11 -17.06 4.13
N MET A 26 2.02 -17.82 3.04
CA MET A 26 2.06 -17.29 1.67
C MET A 26 0.73 -17.49 0.92
N GLU A 27 -0.25 -18.09 1.57
CA GLU A 27 -1.53 -18.43 0.98
C GLU A 27 -2.39 -17.16 0.80
N PRO A 28 -3.25 -17.10 -0.24
CA PRO A 28 -4.16 -15.98 -0.41
C PRO A 28 -5.15 -15.86 0.75
N VAL A 29 -5.37 -14.65 1.25
CA VAL A 29 -6.30 -14.38 2.36
C VAL A 29 -7.74 -14.56 1.89
N LEU A 30 -8.47 -15.46 2.57
CA LEU A 30 -9.88 -15.77 2.29
C LEU A 30 -10.77 -14.56 2.59
N VAL A 31 -11.86 -14.41 1.82
CA VAL A 31 -12.78 -13.26 1.95
C VAL A 31 -13.35 -13.11 3.36
N LEU A 32 -13.60 -14.23 4.04
CA LEU A 32 -14.15 -14.26 5.41
C LEU A 32 -13.16 -13.80 6.48
N GLU A 33 -11.85 -13.84 6.18
CA GLU A 33 -10.75 -13.47 7.08
C GLU A 33 -10.24 -12.04 6.79
N ARG A 34 -10.86 -11.33 5.83
CA ARG A 34 -10.48 -9.95 5.50
C ARG A 34 -11.08 -9.00 6.52
N HIS A 35 -10.20 -8.30 7.21
CA HIS A 35 -10.56 -7.30 8.22
C HIS A 35 -10.03 -5.93 7.81
N GLY A 36 -10.65 -4.88 8.34
CA GLY A 36 -10.26 -3.51 8.10
C GLY A 36 -11.34 -2.68 7.42
N SER A 37 -11.47 -1.46 7.89
CA SER A 37 -12.33 -0.43 7.31
C SER A 37 -11.49 0.61 6.53
N PRO A 38 -12.07 1.27 5.52
CA PRO A 38 -11.39 2.35 4.80
C PRO A 38 -10.88 3.47 5.71
N ARG A 39 -11.57 3.71 6.84
CA ARG A 39 -11.19 4.74 7.82
C ARG A 39 -9.94 4.34 8.61
N GLU A 40 -9.87 3.09 9.07
CA GLU A 40 -8.67 2.58 9.75
C GLU A 40 -7.47 2.60 8.80
N LEU A 41 -7.67 2.22 7.55
CA LEU A 41 -6.62 2.29 6.52
C LEU A 41 -6.13 3.73 6.30
N ALA A 42 -7.05 4.71 6.22
CA ALA A 42 -6.68 6.12 6.10
C ALA A 42 -5.88 6.61 7.32
N MET A 43 -6.22 6.16 8.53
CA MET A 43 -5.47 6.49 9.74
C MET A 43 -4.06 5.88 9.73
N VAL A 44 -3.93 4.61 9.34
CA VAL A 44 -2.63 3.93 9.19
C VAL A 44 -1.76 4.67 8.18
N TRP A 45 -2.32 5.02 7.02
CA TRP A 45 -1.60 5.78 5.99
C TRP A 45 -1.18 7.17 6.46
N THR A 46 -2.05 7.85 7.19
CA THR A 46 -1.73 9.15 7.79
C THR A 46 -0.55 9.00 8.76
N GLY A 47 -0.53 7.95 9.58
CA GLY A 47 0.58 7.65 10.49
C GLY A 47 1.91 7.42 9.77
N VAL A 48 1.91 6.61 8.71
CA VAL A 48 3.13 6.31 7.91
C VAL A 48 3.67 7.58 7.21
N ILE A 49 2.78 8.41 6.68
CA ILE A 49 3.15 9.66 5.99
C ILE A 49 3.45 10.80 6.98
N SER A 50 3.06 10.67 8.25
CA SER A 50 3.38 11.63 9.30
C SER A 50 4.82 11.46 9.79
N ASN A 51 5.76 11.71 8.89
CA ASN A 51 7.19 11.66 9.16
C ASN A 51 7.89 12.94 8.66
N TYR A 52 9.11 13.18 9.13
CA TYR A 52 9.88 14.37 8.77
C TYR A 52 10.21 14.45 7.28
N VAL A 53 10.46 13.33 6.60
CA VAL A 53 10.78 13.32 5.16
C VAL A 53 9.59 13.86 4.38
N SER A 54 8.38 13.41 4.69
CA SER A 54 7.15 13.90 4.06
C SER A 54 6.93 15.40 4.31
N LEU A 55 7.21 15.89 5.53
CA LEU A 55 7.16 17.33 5.83
C LEU A 55 8.19 18.12 5.01
N LEU A 56 9.43 17.65 4.97
CA LEU A 56 10.51 18.30 4.23
C LEU A 56 10.19 18.34 2.73
N THR A 57 9.74 17.23 2.15
CA THR A 57 9.31 17.17 0.75
C THR A 57 8.17 18.16 0.48
N GLY A 58 7.17 18.24 1.37
CA GLY A 58 6.09 19.22 1.25
C GLY A 58 6.60 20.66 1.23
N VAL A 59 7.49 21.02 2.16
CA VAL A 59 8.10 22.36 2.21
C VAL A 59 8.90 22.66 0.94
N LEU A 60 9.69 21.70 0.44
CA LEU A 60 10.46 21.87 -0.79
C LEU A 60 9.57 22.08 -2.01
N VAL A 61 8.50 21.30 -2.15
CA VAL A 61 7.56 21.45 -3.28
C VAL A 61 6.83 22.78 -3.21
N ILE A 62 6.33 23.18 -2.04
CA ILE A 62 5.68 24.50 -1.85
C ILE A 62 6.67 25.62 -2.19
N SER A 63 7.90 25.54 -1.68
CA SER A 63 8.93 26.57 -1.90
C SER A 63 9.33 26.65 -3.38
N ALA A 64 9.48 25.51 -4.06
CA ALA A 64 9.79 25.45 -5.48
C ALA A 64 8.64 26.03 -6.33
N LEU A 65 7.39 25.66 -6.01
CA LEU A 65 6.21 26.21 -6.69
C LEU A 65 6.10 27.73 -6.47
N LEU A 66 6.32 28.22 -5.25
CA LEU A 66 6.36 29.65 -4.96
C LEU A 66 7.47 30.36 -5.72
N ALA A 67 8.68 29.79 -5.80
CA ALA A 67 9.80 30.39 -6.54
C ALA A 67 9.50 30.51 -8.05
N VAL A 68 8.93 29.47 -8.64
CA VAL A 68 8.46 29.49 -10.04
C VAL A 68 7.32 30.51 -10.21
N SER A 69 6.43 30.59 -9.22
CA SER A 69 5.25 31.45 -9.26
C SER A 69 5.56 32.93 -9.08
N VAL A 70 6.57 33.29 -8.29
CA VAL A 70 7.10 34.67 -8.22
C VAL A 70 7.68 35.09 -9.57
N SER A 71 8.26 34.14 -10.31
CA SER A 71 8.81 34.40 -11.65
C SER A 71 7.72 34.59 -12.72
N CYS A 72 6.53 33.99 -12.54
CA CYS A 72 5.38 34.14 -13.45
C CYS A 72 4.29 35.11 -12.94
N GLY A 73 4.34 35.53 -11.67
CA GLY A 73 3.41 36.49 -11.07
C GLY A 73 2.00 35.97 -10.72
N GLN A 74 1.80 34.65 -10.61
CA GLN A 74 0.44 34.07 -10.71
C GLN A 74 -0.04 33.15 -9.57
N LEU A 75 0.83 32.59 -8.73
CA LEU A 75 0.41 31.60 -7.72
C LEU A 75 0.91 31.96 -6.32
N GLY A 76 -0.02 32.08 -5.37
CA GLY A 76 0.27 32.29 -3.95
C GLY A 76 0.52 30.99 -3.18
N LEU A 77 0.74 31.12 -1.86
CA LEU A 77 0.96 29.97 -0.96
C LEU A 77 -0.27 29.05 -0.91
N VAL A 78 -1.47 29.64 -0.93
CA VAL A 78 -2.74 28.90 -0.93
C VAL A 78 -2.90 28.07 -2.21
N ASP A 79 -2.56 28.62 -3.38
CA ASP A 79 -2.63 27.87 -4.64
C ASP A 79 -1.60 26.74 -4.70
N SER A 80 -0.39 26.98 -4.18
CA SER A 80 0.64 25.93 -4.11
C SER A 80 0.19 24.78 -3.22
N ALA A 81 -0.40 25.09 -2.05
CA ALA A 81 -0.98 24.10 -1.17
C ALA A 81 -2.16 23.36 -1.82
N LEU A 82 -3.07 24.07 -2.51
CA LEU A 82 -4.20 23.48 -3.22
C LEU A 82 -3.73 22.54 -4.33
N THR A 83 -2.71 22.93 -5.09
CA THR A 83 -2.12 22.12 -6.16
C THR A 83 -1.55 20.81 -5.61
N ILE A 84 -0.87 20.87 -4.47
CA ILE A 84 -0.35 19.67 -3.80
C ILE A 84 -1.49 18.77 -3.35
N VAL A 85 -2.54 19.32 -2.74
CA VAL A 85 -3.71 18.55 -2.30
C VAL A 85 -4.39 17.86 -3.48
N LEU A 86 -4.57 18.57 -4.60
CA LEU A 86 -5.15 18.01 -5.82
C LEU A 86 -4.29 16.89 -6.42
N GLY A 87 -2.97 17.10 -6.49
CA GLY A 87 -2.02 16.09 -6.95
C GLY A 87 -2.01 14.85 -6.06
N ALA A 88 -2.02 15.04 -4.73
CA ALA A 88 -2.09 13.97 -3.76
C ALA A 88 -3.42 13.20 -3.86
N ALA A 89 -4.54 13.88 -4.06
CA ALA A 89 -5.84 13.25 -4.26
C ALA A 89 -5.86 12.39 -5.54
N LEU A 90 -5.32 12.90 -6.65
CA LEU A 90 -5.20 12.14 -7.89
C LEU A 90 -4.30 10.91 -7.72
N ALA A 91 -3.14 11.06 -7.06
CA ALA A 91 -2.25 9.96 -6.78
C ALA A 91 -2.91 8.90 -5.88
N ALA A 92 -3.66 9.32 -4.85
CA ALA A 92 -4.40 8.42 -3.97
C ALA A 92 -5.49 7.64 -4.73
N LEU A 93 -6.18 8.26 -5.69
CA LEU A 93 -7.17 7.58 -6.53
C LEU A 93 -6.52 6.48 -7.39
N ILE A 94 -5.41 6.81 -8.05
CA ILE A 94 -4.67 5.83 -8.87
C ILE A 94 -4.16 4.69 -7.99
N HIS A 95 -3.56 5.03 -6.84
CA HIS A 95 -3.05 4.06 -5.88
C HIS A 95 -4.17 3.16 -5.33
N GLY A 96 -5.34 3.72 -5.03
CA GLY A 96 -6.52 2.98 -4.60
C GLY A 96 -7.04 2.02 -5.68
N LEU A 97 -7.07 2.45 -6.94
CA LEU A 97 -7.49 1.60 -8.06
C LEU A 97 -6.54 0.41 -8.27
N VAL A 98 -5.23 0.65 -8.17
CA VAL A 98 -4.23 -0.42 -8.22
C VAL A 98 -4.40 -1.34 -7.01
N SER A 99 -4.58 -0.78 -5.81
CA SER A 99 -4.78 -1.54 -4.57
C SER A 99 -6.04 -2.41 -4.59
N ALA A 100 -7.08 -2.01 -5.32
CA ALA A 100 -8.31 -2.80 -5.47
C ALA A 100 -8.05 -4.18 -6.11
N THR A 101 -7.04 -4.29 -6.98
CA THR A 101 -6.64 -5.59 -7.56
C THR A 101 -5.96 -6.48 -6.52
N GLY A 102 -5.16 -5.90 -5.63
CA GLY A 102 -4.52 -6.59 -4.51
C GLY A 102 -5.55 -7.06 -3.47
N THR A 103 -6.49 -6.20 -3.07
CA THR A 103 -7.54 -6.57 -2.11
C THR A 103 -8.48 -7.64 -2.67
N ARG A 104 -8.75 -7.64 -3.97
CA ARG A 104 -9.59 -8.67 -4.61
C ARG A 104 -8.92 -10.04 -4.56
N THR A 105 -7.66 -10.12 -4.97
CA THR A 105 -6.89 -11.37 -5.04
C THR A 105 -6.48 -11.88 -3.66
N GLY A 106 -6.26 -10.99 -2.68
CA GLY A 106 -5.79 -11.36 -1.34
C GLY A 106 -4.39 -11.95 -1.34
N THR A 107 -3.64 -11.80 -2.44
CA THR A 107 -2.28 -12.32 -2.59
C THR A 107 -1.26 -11.31 -2.08
N LEU A 108 -0.21 -11.82 -1.45
CA LEU A 108 0.94 -11.01 -1.05
C LEU A 108 1.62 -10.36 -2.26
N GLN A 109 2.11 -9.13 -2.09
CA GLN A 109 2.79 -8.38 -3.15
C GLN A 109 3.96 -9.16 -3.76
N MET A 110 4.74 -9.90 -2.96
CA MET A 110 5.85 -10.73 -3.46
C MET A 110 5.42 -11.84 -4.41
N ILE A 111 4.23 -12.43 -4.19
CA ILE A 111 3.69 -13.49 -5.06
C ILE A 111 3.13 -12.86 -6.34
N PHE A 112 2.45 -11.73 -6.20
CA PHE A 112 1.91 -10.97 -7.32
C PHE A 112 3.00 -10.53 -8.31
N VAL A 113 4.11 -9.98 -7.82
CA VAL A 113 5.24 -9.57 -8.66
C VAL A 113 5.86 -10.76 -9.39
N ARG A 114 5.99 -11.93 -8.74
CA ARG A 114 6.48 -13.16 -9.38
C ARG A 114 5.54 -13.68 -10.47
N ALA A 115 4.23 -13.50 -10.32
CA ALA A 115 3.27 -13.86 -11.35
C ALA A 115 3.37 -12.96 -12.60
N VAL A 116 3.69 -11.68 -12.43
CA VAL A 116 3.80 -10.71 -13.54
C VAL A 116 5.16 -10.77 -14.23
N TYR A 117 6.25 -10.84 -13.47
CA TYR A 117 7.63 -10.73 -14.00
C TYR A 117 8.39 -12.07 -14.05
N GLY A 118 7.77 -13.16 -13.60
CA GLY A 118 8.40 -14.47 -13.50
C GLY A 118 9.42 -14.57 -12.36
N HIS A 119 10.08 -15.73 -12.26
CA HIS A 119 11.06 -16.00 -11.19
C HIS A 119 12.27 -15.07 -11.25
N HIS A 120 12.72 -14.70 -12.46
CA HIS A 120 13.95 -13.93 -12.67
C HIS A 120 13.73 -12.41 -12.77
N GLY A 121 12.51 -11.95 -13.07
CA GLY A 121 12.26 -10.52 -13.28
C GLY A 121 12.35 -9.69 -11.99
N ALA A 122 12.25 -10.32 -10.82
CA ALA A 122 12.48 -9.67 -9.53
C ALA A 122 13.97 -9.40 -9.23
N TYR A 123 14.91 -10.06 -9.93
CA TYR A 123 16.35 -9.83 -9.71
C TYR A 123 16.81 -8.48 -10.21
N LEU A 124 16.14 -7.90 -11.22
CA LEU A 124 16.50 -6.58 -11.72
C LEU A 124 16.32 -5.53 -10.62
N ASP A 125 15.16 -5.53 -9.96
CA ASP A 125 14.86 -4.65 -8.82
C ASP A 125 15.87 -4.86 -7.68
N ALA A 126 16.12 -6.13 -7.32
CA ALA A 126 17.11 -6.51 -6.32
C ALA A 126 18.55 -6.07 -6.68
N ALA A 127 18.91 -6.04 -7.96
CA ALA A 127 20.23 -5.60 -8.39
C ALA A 127 20.39 -4.07 -8.34
N THR A 128 19.32 -3.31 -8.57
CA THR A 128 19.36 -1.84 -8.48
C THR A 128 19.31 -1.31 -7.05
N PHE A 129 18.60 -1.97 -6.13
CA PHE A 129 18.38 -1.50 -4.76
C PHE A 129 19.04 -2.37 -3.67
N GLY A 130 19.68 -3.48 -4.05
CA GLY A 130 20.30 -4.43 -3.12
C GLY A 130 21.81 -4.25 -2.92
N ALA A 131 22.38 -3.08 -3.23
CA ALA A 131 23.78 -2.75 -3.03
C ALA A 131 23.98 -1.76 -1.87
#